data_AF-A0AAU6CG60-F1
#
_entry.id   AF-A0AAU6CG60-F1
#
_cell.length_a   1.000
_cell.length_b   1.000
_cell.length_c   1.000
_cell.angle_alpha   90.00
_cell.angle_beta   90.00
_cell.angle_gamma   90.00
#
_symmetry.space_group_name_H-M   'P 1'
#
loop_
_entity.id
_entity.type
_entity.pdbx_description
1 polymer ?
#
loop_
_entity_poly.entity_id
_entity_poly.type
_entity_poly.pdbx_seq_one_letter_code
_entity_poly.pdbx_strand_id
1 'polypeptide(L)' 'MLTIPTDLDRWHPNAVTAWLRDVEDDENVTDAEFDQAQAAVDAALLGTTAQA' A
#
# COMPACT_ATOMS: atom_id res chain seq x y z
N MET A 1 -14.37 2.03 4.96
CA MET A 1 -13.98 0.74 4.37
C MET A 1 -13.02 1.02 3.23
N LEU A 2 -11.74 0.97 3.57
CA LEU A 2 -10.62 1.14 2.66
C LEU A 2 -10.64 0.08 1.56
N THR A 3 -10.38 0.50 0.32
CA THR A 3 -10.19 -0.40 -0.82
C THR A 3 -8.70 -0.43 -1.18
N ILE A 4 -8.05 -1.56 -0.96
CA ILE A 4 -6.65 -1.76 -1.29
C ILE A 4 -6.55 -2.17 -2.78
N PRO A 5 -5.76 -1.47 -3.61
CA PRO A 5 -5.54 -1.86 -4.99
C PRO A 5 -4.89 -3.25 -5.08
N THR A 6 -5.37 -4.11 -5.98
CA THR A 6 -4.86 -5.48 -6.13
C THR A 6 -3.59 -5.55 -6.98
N ASP A 7 -3.29 -4.49 -7.72
CA ASP A 7 -2.18 -4.40 -8.69
C ASP A 7 -1.04 -3.49 -8.20
N LEU A 8 -0.92 -3.29 -6.88
CA LEU A 8 0.18 -2.51 -6.27
C LEU A 8 1.57 -3.02 -6.68
N ASP A 9 1.73 -4.31 -7.00
CA ASP A 9 2.98 -4.90 -7.49
C ASP A 9 3.43 -4.34 -8.85
N ARG A 10 2.50 -3.81 -9.63
CA ARG A 10 2.77 -3.24 -10.97
C ARG A 10 3.02 -1.75 -10.95
N TRP A 11 2.72 -1.11 -9.83
CA TRP A 11 2.86 0.32 -9.68
C TRP A 11 4.32 0.68 -9.44
N HIS A 12 4.70 1.90 -9.86
CA HIS A 12 6.02 2.40 -9.53
C HIS A 12 6.15 2.55 -8.00
N PRO A 13 7.29 2.25 -7.37
CA PRO A 13 7.44 2.33 -5.91
C PRO A 13 7.04 3.68 -5.30
N ASN A 14 7.32 4.77 -6.01
CA ASN A 14 6.91 6.13 -5.62
C ASN A 14 5.39 6.31 -5.64
N ALA A 15 4.67 5.65 -6.55
CA ALA A 15 3.21 5.72 -6.62
C ALA A 15 2.56 4.90 -5.50
N VAL A 16 3.10 3.71 -5.19
CA VAL A 16 2.65 2.88 -4.06
C VAL A 16 2.82 3.61 -2.73
N THR A 17 3.97 4.24 -2.52
CA THR A 17 4.26 5.00 -1.29
C THR A 17 3.47 6.31 -1.21
N ALA A 18 3.17 6.96 -2.34
CA ALA A 18 2.27 8.11 -2.37
C ALA A 18 0.83 7.72 -1.97
N TRP A 19 0.32 6.62 -2.53
CA TRP A 19 -0.99 6.10 -2.15
C TRP A 19 -1.09 5.77 -0.66
N LEU A 20 -0.07 5.14 -0.08
CA LEU A 20 -0.09 4.84 1.37
C LEU A 20 -0.15 6.11 2.22
N ARG A 21 0.50 7.21 1.80
CA ARG A 21 0.40 8.50 2.49
C ARG A 21 -0.98 9.13 2.39
N ASP A 22 -1.63 9.00 1.23
CA ASP A 22 -3.02 9.46 1.07
C ASP A 22 -3.97 8.68 1.98
N VAL A 23 -3.71 7.38 2.20
CA VAL A 23 -4.46 6.53 3.15
C VAL A 23 -4.18 6.92 4.61
N GLU A 24 -2.95 7.32 4.95
CA GLU A 24 -2.58 7.81 6.30
C GLU A 24 -3.28 9.12 6.65
N ASP A 25 -3.48 10.00 5.67
CA ASP A 25 -4.10 11.33 5.85
C ASP A 25 -5.64 11.29 5.87
N ASP A 26 -6.25 10.20 5.43
CA ASP A 26 -7.72 10.06 5.37
C ASP A 26 -8.32 9.83 6.78
N GLU A 27 -9.09 10.81 7.26
CA GLU A 27 -9.77 10.77 8.56
C GLU A 27 -10.80 9.63 8.71
N ASN A 28 -11.21 9.01 7.61
CA ASN A 28 -12.17 7.90 7.59
C ASN A 28 -11.48 6.53 7.65
N VAL A 29 -10.15 6.48 7.57
CA VAL A 29 -9.36 5.26 7.67
C VAL A 29 -9.08 4.99 9.14
N THR A 30 -9.47 3.79 9.59
CA THR A 30 -9.12 3.32 10.93
C THR A 30 -7.68 2.80 10.97
N ASP A 31 -7.07 2.76 12.16
CA ASP A 31 -5.73 2.18 12.35
C ASP A 31 -5.62 0.76 11.77
N ALA A 32 -6.68 -0.06 11.94
CA ALA A 32 -6.72 -1.42 11.42
C ALA A 32 -6.77 -1.50 9.88
N GLU A 33 -7.38 -0.51 9.23
CA GLU A 33 -7.38 -0.40 7.76
C GLU A 33 -6.02 0.09 7.26
N PHE A 34 -5.41 1.03 7.97
CA PHE A 34 -4.06 1.50 7.67
C PHE A 34 -3.02 0.37 7.78
N ASP A 35 -3.08 -0.44 8.84
CA ASP A 35 -2.20 -1.61 9.02
C ASP A 35 -2.33 -2.60 7.84
N GLN A 36 -3.53 -2.79 7.31
CA GLN A 36 -3.75 -3.65 6.13
C GLN A 36 -3.15 -3.03 4.86
N ALA A 37 -3.27 -1.71 4.69
CA ALA A 37 -2.66 -0.99 3.57
C ALA A 37 -1.14 -1.05 3.61
N GLN A 38 -0.55 -0.84 4.80
CA GLN A 38 0.89 -0.96 5.05
C GLN A 38 1.38 -2.36 4.68
N ALA A 39 0.71 -3.41 5.16
CA ALA A 39 1.07 -4.80 4.84
C ALA A 39 1.01 -5.10 3.32
N ALA A 40 0.02 -4.53 2.62
CA ALA A 40 -0.10 -4.69 1.17
C ALA A 40 1.01 -3.96 0.40
N VAL A 41 1.39 -2.75 0.84
CA VAL A 41 2.52 -1.99 0.28
C VAL A 41 3.83 -2.73 0.51
N ASP A 42 4.08 -3.22 1.73
CA ASP A 42 5.28 -3.99 2.04
C ASP A 42 5.37 -5.24 1.16
N ALA A 43 4.26 -5.97 0.98
CA ALA A 43 4.22 -7.13 0.09
C ALA A 43 4.52 -6.77 -1.37
N ALA A 44 4.00 -5.66 -1.88
CA ALA A 44 4.26 -5.19 -3.24
C ALA A 44 5.73 -4.78 -3.45
N LEU A 45 6.32 -4.07 -2.48
CA LEU A 45 7.71 -3.61 -2.56
C LEU A 45 8.72 -4.74 -2.35
N LEU A 46 8.47 -5.64 -1.39
CA LEU A 46 9.33 -6.79 -1.10
C LEU A 46 9.21 -7.90 -2.15
N GLY A 47 8.02 -8.12 -2.70
CA GLY A 47 7.78 -9.06 -3.80
C GLY A 47 8.54 -8.69 -5.07
N THR A 48 8.77 -7.39 -5.30
CA THR A 48 9.59 -6.88 -6.41
C THR A 48 11.08 -7.27 -6.28
N THR A 49 11.59 -7.45 -5.05
CA THR A 49 13.00 -7.84 -4.80
C THR A 49 13.28 -9.35 -4.84
N ALA A 50 12.26 -10.21 -4.92
CA ALA A 50 12.43 -11.67 -4.97
C ALA A 50 12.67 -12.24 -6.39
N GLN A 51 12.76 -11.37 -7.42
CA GLN A 51 13.09 -11.75 -8.80
C GLN A 51 14.42 -11.11 -9.21
N ALA A 52 15.54 -11.64 -8.71
CA ALA A 52 16.89 -11.37 -9.21
C ALA A 52 17.76 -12.63 -9.13
#